data_AF-A0A942FK47-F1
#
_entry.id   AF-A0A942FK47-F1
#
_cell.length_a   1.000
_cell.length_b   1.000
_cell.length_c   1.000
_cell.angle_alpha   90.00
_cell.angle_beta   90.00
_cell.angle_gamma   90.00
#
_symmetry.space_group_name_H-M   'P 1'
#
loop_
_entity.id
_entity.type
_entity.pdbx_description
1 polymer ?
#
loop_
_entity_poly.entity_id
_entity_poly.type
_entity_poly.pdbx_seq_one_letter_code
_entity_poly.pdbx_strand_id
1 'polypeptide(L)' 'MPLTFLQERIALHAMQGGKRADCEDRFGVSTEALKKHLRTVYERTGTSSWLELREMFLGA' A
#
# COMPACT_ATOMS: atom_id res chain seq x y z
N MET A 1 -3.34 -10.70 -11.80
CA MET A 1 -2.73 -11.54 -10.75
C MET A 1 -3.26 -11.13 -9.39
N PRO A 2 -3.39 -12.04 -8.42
CA PRO A 2 -3.63 -11.68 -7.03
C PRO A 2 -2.47 -10.84 -6.46
N LEU A 3 -2.72 -10.06 -5.42
CA LEU A 3 -1.66 -9.38 -4.69
C LEU A 3 -0.77 -10.42 -3.99
N THR A 4 0.51 -10.11 -3.85
CA THR A 4 1.39 -10.88 -2.97
C THR A 4 1.13 -10.54 -1.51
N PHE A 5 1.52 -11.41 -0.60
CA PHE A 5 1.40 -11.18 0.85
C PHE A 5 2.03 -9.85 1.29
N LEU A 6 3.17 -9.47 0.71
CA LEU A 6 3.80 -8.17 1.00
C LEU A 6 2.95 -6.99 0.51
N GLN A 7 2.39 -7.08 -0.69
CA GLN A 7 1.52 -6.05 -1.25
C GLN A 7 0.24 -5.87 -0.44
N GLU A 8 -0.36 -6.98 0.02
CA GLU A 8 -1.53 -6.95 0.92
C GLU A 8 -1.19 -6.27 2.24
N ARG A 9 -0.04 -6.59 2.85
CA ARG A 9 0.40 -5.94 4.09
C ARG A 9 0.66 -4.44 3.92
N ILE A 10 1.24 -4.03 2.79
CA ILE A 10 1.43 -2.60 2.46
C ILE A 10 0.08 -1.90 2.31
N ALA A 11 -0.86 -2.48 1.57
CA ALA A 11 -2.19 -1.93 1.38
C ALA A 11 -2.94 -1.81 2.72
N LEU A 12 -2.90 -2.85 3.55
CA LEU A 12 -3.51 -2.86 4.87
C LEU A 12 -2.92 -1.79 5.80
N HIS A 13 -1.60 -1.59 5.77
CA HIS A 13 -0.97 -0.51 6.54
C HIS A 13 -1.44 0.87 6.11
N ALA A 14 -1.61 1.12 4.80
CA ALA A 14 -2.17 2.36 4.30
C ALA A 14 -3.62 2.57 4.79
N MET A 15 -4.46 1.53 4.65
CA MET A 15 -5.86 1.52 5.09
C MET A 15 -5.98 1.81 6.60
N GLN A 16 -5.10 1.26 7.42
CA GLN A 16 -5.07 1.50 8.88
C GLN A 16 -4.55 2.90 9.26
N GLY A 17 -4.27 3.78 8.30
CA GLY A 17 -3.76 5.13 8.55
C GLY A 17 -2.24 5.21 8.73
N GLY A 18 -1.51 4.15 8.42
CA GLY A 18 -0.07 4.12 8.42
C GLY A 18 0.54 5.11 7.42
N LYS A 19 1.71 5.66 7.75
CA LYS A 19 2.43 6.53 6.81
C LYS A 19 3.21 5.69 5.82
N ARG A 20 3.27 6.17 4.58
CA ARG A 20 4.07 5.55 3.51
C ARG A 20 5.56 5.49 3.86
N ALA A 21 6.06 6.51 4.55
CA ALA A 21 7.47 6.59 4.95
C ALA A 21 7.88 5.46 5.90
N ASP A 22 6.95 4.95 6.71
CA ASP A 22 7.22 3.90 7.70
C ASP A 22 7.36 2.50 7.05
N CYS A 23 7.06 2.36 5.74
CA CYS A 23 7.09 1.07 5.06
C CYS A 23 8.49 0.46 4.98
N GLU A 24 9.53 1.28 4.89
CA GLU A 24 10.91 0.79 4.84
C GLU A 24 11.29 0.11 6.15
N ASP A 25 11.07 0.79 7.27
CA ASP A 25 11.34 0.25 8.60
C ASP A 25 10.42 -0.93 8.95
N ARG A 26 9.15 -0.87 8.54
CA ARG A 26 8.14 -1.87 8.93
C ARG A 26 8.18 -3.15 8.10
N PHE A 27 8.57 -3.06 6.84
CA PHE A 27 8.52 -4.18 5.90
C PHE A 27 9.86 -4.50 5.23
N GLY A 28 10.92 -3.72 5.49
CA GLY A 28 12.23 -3.93 4.90
C GLY A 28 12.29 -3.67 3.40
N VAL A 29 11.37 -2.85 2.88
CA VAL A 29 11.26 -2.54 1.45
C VAL A 29 11.78 -1.13 1.19
N SER A 30 12.79 -1.01 0.33
CA SER A 30 13.32 0.29 -0.07
C SER A 30 12.26 1.14 -0.77
N THR A 31 12.43 2.46 -0.74
CA THR A 31 11.51 3.38 -1.43
C THR A 31 11.28 3.04 -2.91
N GLU A 32 12.29 2.56 -3.63
CA GLU A 32 12.16 2.17 -5.04
C GLU A 32 11.39 0.84 -5.21
N ALA A 33 11.63 -0.15 -4.35
CA ALA A 33 10.85 -1.38 -4.34
C ALA A 33 9.38 -1.09 -3.96
N LEU A 34 9.16 -0.17 -3.01
CA LEU A 34 7.83 0.25 -2.57
C LEU A 34 7.01 0.82 -3.73
N LYS A 35 7.62 1.68 -4.56
CA LYS A 35 6.94 2.23 -5.75
C LYS A 35 6.46 1.12 -6.69
N LYS A 36 7.26 0.08 -6.91
CA LYS A 36 6.89 -1.06 -7.76
C LYS A 36 5.72 -1.84 -7.17
N HIS A 37 5.76 -2.13 -5.87
CA HIS A 37 4.66 -2.79 -5.19
C HIS A 37 3.38 -1.96 -5.22
N LEU A 38 3.49 -0.65 -4.95
CA LEU A 38 2.37 0.27 -4.95
C LEU A 38 1.68 0.37 -6.30
N ARG A 39 2.42 0.34 -7.40
CA ARG A 39 1.83 0.30 -8.74
C ARG A 39 0.86 -0.87 -8.88
N THR A 40 1.28 -2.08 -8.51
CA THR A 40 0.40 -3.25 -8.56
C THR A 40 -0.74 -3.15 -7.55
N VAL A 41 -0.50 -2.63 -6.34
CA VAL A 41 -1.56 -2.43 -5.34
C VAL A 41 -2.65 -1.52 -5.91
N TYR A 42 -2.27 -0.34 -6.39
CA TYR A 42 -3.16 0.65 -7.01
C TYR A 42 -3.97 0.08 -8.18
N GLU A 43 -3.31 -0.61 -9.10
CA GLU A 43 -3.97 -1.28 -10.23
C GLU A 43 -5.01 -2.33 -9.78
N ARG A 44 -4.80 -2.98 -8.62
CA ARG A 44 -5.67 -4.05 -8.12
C ARG A 44 -6.76 -3.56 -7.18
N THR A 45 -6.53 -2.48 -6.44
CA THR A 45 -7.53 -1.86 -5.56
C THR A 45 -8.38 -0.82 -6.30
N GLY A 46 -7.99 -0.41 -7.51
CA GLY A 46 -8.66 0.64 -8.26
C GLY A 46 -8.37 2.05 -7.72
N THR A 47 -7.36 2.20 -6.88
CA THR A 47 -6.91 3.49 -6.33
C THR A 47 -5.73 4.03 -7.12
N SER A 48 -5.50 5.33 -7.07
CA SER A 48 -4.38 6.00 -7.74
C SER A 48 -3.29 6.51 -6.78
N SER A 49 -3.58 6.54 -5.47
CA SER A 49 -2.69 7.17 -4.49
C SER A 49 -2.74 6.50 -3.11
N TRP A 50 -1.74 6.82 -2.28
CA TRP A 50 -1.69 6.37 -0.89
C TRP A 50 -2.85 6.94 -0.07
N LEU A 51 -3.25 8.19 -0.36
CA LEU A 51 -4.37 8.83 0.31
C LEU A 51 -5.67 8.10 -0.01
N GLU A 52 -5.90 7.77 -1.28
CA GLU A 52 -7.08 7.00 -1.68
C GLU A 52 -7.10 5.61 -1.04
N LEU A 53 -5.96 4.90 -0.97
CA LEU A 53 -5.87 3.63 -0.23
C LEU A 53 -6.27 3.79 1.24
N ARG A 54 -5.87 4.91 1.87
CA ARG A 54 -6.24 5.21 3.25
C ARG A 54 -7.73 5.53 3.38
N GLU A 55 -8.30 6.26 2.42
CA GLU A 55 -9.71 6.63 2.41
C GLU A 55 -10.63 5.43 2.17
N MET A 56 -10.16 4.37 1.48
CA MET A 56 -10.92 3.11 1.37
C MET A 56 -11.31 2.51 2.73
N PHE A 57 -10.55 2.75 3.79
CA PHE A 57 -10.89 2.28 5.14
C PHE A 57 -11.93 3.16 5.83
N LEU A 58 -11.98 4.45 5.49
CA LEU A 58 -12.90 5.41 6.12
C LEU A 58 -14.30 5.39 5.48
N GLY A 59 -14.43 4.82 4.28
CA GLY A 59 -15.70 4.65 3.57
C GLY A 59 -16.35 3.28 3.70
N ALA A 60 -15.81 2.38 4.56
CA ALA A 60 -16.31 1.02 4.79
C ALA A 60 -17.00 0.87 6.16
#